data_AF-A0A081D9N4-F1
#
_entry.id   AF-A0A081D9N4-F1
#
_cell.length_a   1.000
_cell.length_b   1.000
_cell.length_c   1.000
_cell.angle_alpha   90.00
_cell.angle_beta   90.00
_cell.angle_gamma   90.00
#
_symmetry.space_group_name_H-M   'P 1'
#
loop_
_entity.id
_entity.type
_entity.pdbx_description
1 polymer ?
#
loop_
_entity_poly.entity_id
_entity_poly.type
_entity_poly.pdbx_seq_one_letter_code
_entity_poly.pdbx_strand_id
1 'polypeptide(L)'
;MKKTAHDYHDLQQSIDSLIGKFGLQKTIEVIDSLTSNTELTTQDKEKVKLLLVFIISRSIEVFDLKEENFYTSSVQEYREARMSCYYLLKKYTDSSYAKIGESFSSPNVPYYTITTSAMRFFPSLNSTSLL
;
A
#
# COMPACT_ATOMS: atom_id res chain seq x y z
N MET A 1 12.82 -39.48 -6.61
CA MET A 1 12.88 -38.98 -8.00
C MET A 1 12.80 -37.46 -7.97
N LYS A 2 13.82 -36.74 -8.45
CA LYS A 2 13.79 -35.27 -8.54
C LYS A 2 12.88 -34.88 -9.71
N LYS A 3 11.85 -34.07 -9.46
CA LYS A 3 10.99 -33.53 -10.53
C LYS A 3 11.84 -32.61 -11.40
N THR A 4 11.87 -32.93 -12.69
CA THR A 4 12.49 -32.18 -13.78
C THR A 4 11.89 -30.79 -13.88
N ALA A 5 12.71 -29.81 -14.26
CA ALA A 5 12.30 -28.43 -14.46
C ALA A 5 11.07 -28.37 -15.38
N HIS A 6 10.06 -27.59 -14.99
CA HIS A 6 8.88 -27.35 -15.80
C HIS A 6 9.29 -26.68 -17.11
N ASP A 7 8.79 -27.21 -18.22
CA ASP A 7 9.03 -26.66 -19.55
C ASP A 7 7.79 -25.93 -20.10
N TYR A 8 7.92 -25.36 -21.30
CA TYR A 8 6.84 -24.61 -21.91
C TYR A 8 5.64 -25.50 -22.28
N HIS A 9 5.88 -26.78 -22.54
CA HIS A 9 4.82 -27.73 -22.87
C HIS A 9 3.95 -28.02 -21.65
N ASP A 10 4.56 -28.18 -20.46
CA ASP A 10 3.82 -28.30 -19.19
C ASP A 10 2.91 -27.09 -18.92
N LEU A 11 3.39 -25.88 -19.24
CA LEU A 11 2.62 -24.66 -19.09
C LEU A 11 1.43 -24.64 -20.07
N GLN A 12 1.68 -24.95 -21.33
CA GLN A 12 0.65 -24.96 -22.36
C GLN A 12 -0.46 -25.98 -22.03
N GLN A 13 -0.08 -27.20 -21.61
CA GLN A 13 -1.05 -28.21 -21.21
C GLN A 13 -1.90 -27.77 -20.01
N SER A 14 -1.29 -27.04 -19.07
CA SER A 14 -2.00 -26.49 -17.92
C SER A 14 -3.00 -25.39 -18.34
N ILE A 15 -2.62 -24.52 -19.26
CA ILE A 15 -3.50 -23.48 -19.83
C ILE A 15 -4.65 -24.12 -20.60
N ASP A 16 -4.37 -25.11 -21.46
CA ASP A 16 -5.40 -25.83 -22.22
C ASP A 16 -6.39 -26.55 -21.29
N SER A 17 -5.91 -27.09 -20.17
CA SER A 17 -6.77 -27.69 -19.14
C SER A 17 -7.67 -26.67 -18.46
N LEU A 18 -7.19 -25.44 -18.23
CA LEU A 18 -8.02 -24.34 -17.72
C LEU A 18 -9.07 -23.91 -18.74
N ILE A 19 -8.68 -23.76 -20.01
CA ILE A 19 -9.61 -23.44 -21.11
C ILE A 19 -10.70 -24.51 -21.22
N GLY A 20 -10.33 -25.79 -21.14
CA GLY A 20 -11.29 -26.89 -21.18
C GLY A 20 -12.29 -26.88 -20.02
N LYS A 21 -11.90 -26.40 -18.84
CA LYS A 21 -12.76 -26.37 -17.65
C LYS A 21 -13.62 -25.11 -17.53
N PHE A 22 -13.06 -23.95 -17.91
CA PHE A 22 -13.67 -22.65 -17.64
C PHE A 22 -14.09 -21.90 -18.90
N GLY A 23 -13.64 -22.35 -20.07
CA GLY A 23 -13.76 -21.62 -21.33
C GLY A 23 -12.63 -20.58 -21.48
N LEU A 24 -12.38 -20.20 -22.73
CA LEU A 24 -11.28 -19.30 -23.10
C LEU A 24 -11.39 -17.94 -22.40
N GLN A 25 -12.57 -17.31 -22.47
CA GLN A 25 -12.80 -15.98 -21.89
C GLN A 25 -12.54 -15.94 -20.38
N LYS A 26 -13.07 -16.92 -19.64
CA LYS A 26 -12.89 -16.99 -18.19
C LYS A 26 -11.46 -17.37 -17.80
N THR A 27 -10.76 -18.12 -18.64
CA THR A 27 -9.34 -18.41 -18.45
C THR A 27 -8.48 -17.16 -18.63
N ILE A 28 -8.78 -16.32 -19.63
CA ILE A 28 -8.14 -15.01 -19.80
C ILE A 28 -8.38 -14.13 -18.57
N GLU A 29 -9.63 -14.01 -18.10
CA GLU A 29 -9.94 -13.23 -16.88
C GLU A 29 -9.13 -13.70 -15.66
N VAL A 30 -8.96 -15.01 -15.48
CA VAL A 30 -8.16 -15.57 -14.38
C VAL A 30 -6.68 -15.26 -14.57
N ILE A 31 -6.12 -15.45 -15.77
CA ILE A 31 -4.71 -15.13 -16.06
C ILE A 31 -4.44 -13.64 -15.87
N ASP A 32 -5.33 -12.78 -16.38
CA ASP A 32 -5.27 -11.33 -16.21
C ASP A 32 -5.36 -10.96 -14.73
N SER A 33 -6.23 -11.60 -13.95
CA SER A 33 -6.30 -11.36 -12.51
C SER A 33 -5.02 -11.77 -11.79
N LEU A 34 -4.42 -12.91 -12.12
CA LEU A 34 -3.18 -13.38 -11.51
C LEU A 34 -2.01 -12.48 -11.87
N THR A 35 -1.99 -11.98 -13.11
CA THR A 35 -0.96 -11.06 -13.60
C THR A 35 -1.14 -9.67 -12.99
N SER A 36 -2.37 -9.16 -12.92
CA SER A 36 -2.69 -7.84 -12.36
C SER A 36 -2.57 -7.77 -10.84
N ASN A 37 -2.80 -8.89 -10.13
CA ASN A 37 -2.72 -8.97 -8.67
C ASN A 37 -1.28 -8.92 -8.12
N THR A 38 -0.24 -8.81 -8.97
CA THR A 38 1.13 -8.54 -8.51
C THR A 38 1.36 -7.08 -8.12
N GLU A 39 0.49 -6.18 -8.55
CA GLU A 39 0.41 -4.82 -8.04
C GLU A 39 -0.86 -4.72 -7.19
N LEU A 40 -0.77 -4.05 -6.04
CA LEU A 40 -1.89 -3.77 -5.14
C LEU A 40 -2.90 -2.83 -5.83
N THR A 41 -3.56 -3.25 -6.90
CA THR A 41 -4.56 -2.47 -7.60
C THR A 41 -5.88 -2.57 -6.83
N THR A 42 -5.97 -1.78 -5.77
CA THR A 42 -7.09 -0.85 -5.53
C THR A 42 -8.53 -1.36 -5.72
N GLN A 43 -8.88 -2.53 -5.17
CA GLN A 43 -10.29 -2.86 -4.88
C GLN A 43 -10.60 -3.34 -3.46
N ASP A 44 -9.61 -3.62 -2.61
CA ASP A 44 -9.87 -4.00 -1.21
C ASP A 44 -9.93 -2.76 -0.30
N LYS A 45 -11.11 -2.12 -0.24
CA LYS A 45 -11.38 -1.02 0.72
C LYS A 45 -11.01 -1.42 2.15
N GLU A 46 -11.23 -2.68 2.51
CA GLU A 46 -10.91 -3.22 3.84
C GLU A 46 -9.39 -3.33 4.09
N LYS A 47 -8.58 -3.69 3.08
CA LYS A 47 -7.11 -3.72 3.24
C LYS A 47 -6.53 -2.32 3.39
N VAL A 48 -7.05 -1.35 2.64
CA VAL A 48 -6.64 0.06 2.77
C VAL A 48 -6.98 0.58 4.18
N LYS A 49 -8.16 0.23 4.70
CA LYS A 49 -8.57 0.57 6.06
C LYS A 49 -7.66 -0.07 7.12
N LEU A 50 -7.31 -1.34 6.95
CA LEU A 50 -6.38 -2.03 7.85
C LEU A 50 -5.00 -1.37 7.83
N LEU A 51 -4.50 -1.04 6.64
CA LEU A 51 -3.22 -0.37 6.45
C LEU A 51 -3.22 1.03 7.08
N LEU A 52 -4.34 1.75 6.99
CA LEU A 52 -4.54 3.04 7.63
C LEU A 52 -4.47 2.94 9.15
N VAL A 53 -5.24 2.03 9.75
CA VAL A 53 -5.22 1.81 11.21
C VAL A 53 -3.83 1.42 11.69
N PHE A 54 -3.17 0.52 10.96
CA PHE A 54 -1.81 0.09 11.28
C PHE A 54 -0.80 1.26 11.23
N ILE A 55 -0.79 2.04 10.15
CA ILE A 55 0.14 3.16 9.99
C ILE A 55 -0.08 4.21 11.08
N ILE A 56 -1.33 4.52 11.43
CA ILE A 56 -1.65 5.47 12.49
C ILE A 56 -1.15 4.97 13.85
N SER A 57 -1.45 3.71 14.20
CA SER A 57 -0.98 3.10 15.45
C SER A 57 0.54 3.14 15.55
N ARG A 58 1.27 2.77 14.48
CA ARG A 58 2.73 2.81 14.49
C ARG A 58 3.29 4.22 14.55
N SER A 59 2.61 5.20 13.94
CA SER A 59 3.01 6.60 14.01
C SER A 59 2.86 7.15 15.44
N ILE A 60 1.76 6.83 16.13
CA ILE A 60 1.56 7.20 17.53
C ILE A 60 2.66 6.61 18.43
N GLU A 61 2.97 5.33 18.26
CA GLU A 61 4.02 4.64 19.03
C GLU A 61 5.41 5.24 18.78
N VAL A 62 5.79 5.46 17.51
CA VAL A 62 7.12 5.94 17.14
C VAL A 62 7.36 7.38 17.59
N PHE A 63 6.31 8.20 17.59
CA PHE A 63 6.38 9.60 18.03
C PHE A 63 6.07 9.78 19.53
N ASP A 64 5.85 8.69 20.27
CA ASP A 64 5.49 8.69 21.70
C ASP A 64 4.32 9.64 22.02
N LEU A 65 3.24 9.51 21.24
CA LEU A 65 2.07 10.39 21.32
C LEU A 65 0.92 9.72 22.08
N LYS A 66 -0.01 10.55 22.58
CA LYS A 66 -1.29 10.06 23.10
C LYS A 66 -2.32 9.99 21.99
N GLU A 67 -2.90 8.82 21.79
CA GLU A 67 -3.89 8.56 20.73
C GLU A 67 -5.10 9.52 20.79
N GLU A 68 -5.57 9.84 22.00
CA GLU A 68 -6.70 10.76 22.24
C GLU A 68 -6.53 12.14 21.59
N ASN A 69 -5.28 12.58 21.42
CA ASN A 69 -4.92 13.88 20.88
C ASN A 69 -4.47 13.79 19.41
N PHE A 70 -4.40 12.58 18.84
CA PHE A 70 -3.74 12.34 17.56
C PHE A 70 -4.36 13.10 16.40
N TYR A 71 -5.68 13.19 16.34
CA TYR A 71 -6.38 13.84 15.23
C TYR A 71 -6.55 15.35 15.39
N THR A 72 -6.59 15.84 16.62
CA THR A 72 -7.02 17.21 16.95
C THR A 72 -5.87 18.11 17.37
N SER A 73 -4.78 17.54 17.91
CA SER A 73 -3.68 18.32 18.45
C SER A 73 -2.97 19.12 17.35
N SER A 74 -2.79 20.40 17.65
CA SER A 74 -2.07 21.36 16.80
C SER A 74 -0.58 21.43 17.13
N VAL A 75 -0.10 20.63 18.10
CA VAL A 75 1.32 20.49 18.46
C VAL A 75 2.12 19.94 17.27
N GLN A 76 3.38 20.35 17.12
CA GLN A 76 4.18 20.09 15.93
C GLN A 76 4.37 18.58 15.68
N GLU A 77 4.70 17.83 16.71
CA GLU A 77 4.97 16.39 16.69
C GLU A 77 3.74 15.62 16.20
N TYR A 78 2.56 16.02 16.66
CA TYR A 78 1.28 15.47 16.21
C TYR A 78 1.00 15.78 14.73
N ARG A 79 1.34 17.00 14.26
CA ARG A 79 1.24 17.32 12.84
C ARG A 79 2.19 16.44 12.03
N GLU A 80 3.45 16.38 12.42
CA GLU A 80 4.49 15.59 11.74
C GLU A 80 4.16 14.11 11.67
N ALA A 81 3.63 13.53 12.76
CA ALA A 81 3.14 12.16 12.81
C ALA A 81 1.97 11.91 11.85
N ARG A 82 1.05 12.88 11.69
CA ARG A 82 0.01 12.79 10.65
C ARG A 82 0.61 12.90 9.25
N MET A 83 1.55 13.82 9.02
CA MET A 83 2.21 14.01 7.72
C MET A 83 2.94 12.75 7.25
N SER A 84 3.59 12.02 8.16
CA SER A 84 4.25 10.74 7.85
C SER A 84 3.22 9.69 7.42
N CYS A 85 2.06 9.62 8.07
CA CYS A 85 0.95 8.76 7.65
C CYS A 85 0.47 9.09 6.24
N TYR A 86 0.26 10.37 5.90
CA TYR A 86 -0.14 10.79 4.56
C TYR A 86 0.88 10.33 3.49
N TYR A 87 2.18 10.44 3.77
CA TYR A 87 3.22 10.00 2.87
C TYR A 87 3.20 8.47 2.67
N LEU A 88 3.17 7.70 3.75
CA LEU A 88 3.17 6.24 3.68
C LEU A 88 1.91 5.70 3.00
N LEU A 89 0.73 6.25 3.33
CA LEU A 89 -0.53 5.87 2.69
C LEU A 89 -0.52 6.17 1.20
N LYS A 90 0.00 7.34 0.78
CA LYS A 90 0.17 7.63 -0.65
C LYS A 90 1.11 6.63 -1.31
N LYS A 91 2.26 6.36 -0.69
CA LYS A 91 3.31 5.48 -1.23
C LYS A 91 2.83 4.03 -1.42
N TYR A 92 2.03 3.51 -0.50
CA TYR A 92 1.66 2.08 -0.50
C TYR A 92 0.24 1.76 -0.97
N THR A 93 -0.61 2.77 -1.18
CA THR A 93 -2.00 2.57 -1.66
C THR A 93 -2.34 3.30 -2.95
N ASP A 94 -1.44 4.16 -3.42
CA ASP A 94 -1.63 5.11 -4.51
C ASP A 94 -2.89 6.01 -4.39
N SER A 95 -3.56 6.02 -3.23
CA SER A 95 -4.75 6.83 -2.97
C SER A 95 -4.45 8.33 -3.14
N SER A 96 -5.44 9.11 -3.57
CA SER A 96 -5.30 10.57 -3.62
C SER A 96 -5.19 11.17 -2.22
N TYR A 97 -4.50 12.31 -2.10
CA TYR A 97 -4.38 13.02 -0.81
C TYR A 97 -5.73 13.45 -0.24
N ALA A 98 -6.68 13.81 -1.11
CA ALA A 98 -8.06 14.12 -0.70
C ALA A 98 -8.71 12.92 -0.01
N LYS A 99 -8.62 11.73 -0.63
CA LYS A 99 -9.17 10.48 -0.10
C LYS A 99 -8.49 10.05 1.20
N ILE A 100 -7.19 10.25 1.32
CA ILE A 100 -6.47 9.99 2.58
C ILE A 100 -6.93 10.99 3.66
N GLY A 101 -7.11 12.26 3.30
CA GLY A 101 -7.47 13.33 4.24
C GLY A 101 -8.87 13.23 4.83
N GLU A 102 -9.79 12.56 4.16
CA GLU A 102 -11.09 12.16 4.74
C GLU A 102 -10.92 11.39 6.05
N SER A 103 -9.86 10.58 6.18
CA SER A 103 -9.60 9.76 7.36
C SER A 103 -8.99 10.55 8.53
N PHE A 104 -8.49 11.76 8.28
CA PHE A 104 -7.87 12.63 9.30
C PHE A 104 -8.70 13.89 9.58
N SER A 105 -9.93 13.95 9.05
CA SER A 105 -10.83 15.12 9.15
C SER A 105 -10.23 16.44 8.66
N SER A 106 -9.17 16.38 7.84
CA SER A 106 -8.46 17.52 7.28
C SER A 106 -8.34 17.36 5.77
N PRO A 107 -9.33 17.83 4.99
CA PRO A 107 -9.39 17.63 3.55
C PRO A 107 -8.32 18.40 2.75
N ASN A 108 -7.64 19.39 3.35
CA ASN A 108 -6.77 20.33 2.63
C ASN A 108 -5.36 20.43 3.23
N VAL A 109 -4.57 19.35 3.18
CA VAL A 109 -3.14 19.40 3.52
C VAL A 109 -2.30 19.53 2.23
N PRO A 110 -1.51 20.60 2.05
CA PRO A 110 -0.74 20.81 0.83
C PRO A 110 0.36 19.74 0.63
N TYR A 111 0.54 19.31 -0.63
CA TYR A 111 1.53 18.29 -1.02
C TYR A 111 2.95 18.57 -0.52
N TYR A 112 3.42 19.82 -0.65
CA TYR A 112 4.77 20.22 -0.27
C TYR A 112 5.02 20.09 1.24
N THR A 113 3.98 20.27 2.07
CA THR A 113 4.06 20.09 3.51
C THR A 113 4.25 18.61 3.85
N ILE A 114 3.58 17.72 3.10
CA ILE A 114 3.67 16.27 3.27
C ILE A 114 5.06 15.75 2.95
N THR A 115 5.59 16.14 1.80
CA THR A 115 6.91 15.68 1.35
C THR A 115 8.04 16.20 2.23
N THR A 116 7.99 17.47 2.64
CA THR A 116 9.04 18.08 3.47
C THR A 116 9.08 17.49 4.88
N SER A 117 7.92 17.30 5.52
CA SER A 117 7.86 16.65 6.84
C SER A 117 8.27 15.19 6.75
N ALA A 118 7.80 14.44 5.74
CA ALA A 118 8.18 13.03 5.58
C ALA A 118 9.67 12.84 5.31
N MET A 119 10.29 13.66 4.45
CA MET A 119 11.74 13.58 4.16
C MET A 119 12.62 13.81 5.39
N ARG A 120 12.17 14.61 6.38
CA ARG A 120 12.89 14.81 7.64
C ARG A 120 12.91 13.56 8.53
N PHE A 121 11.89 12.69 8.43
CA PHE A 121 11.75 11.50 9.27
C PHE A 121 12.29 10.21 8.62
N PHE A 122 12.37 10.16 7.29
CA PHE A 122 12.88 9.00 6.56
C PHE A 122 14.32 9.13 5.98
N PRO A 123 15.31 9.80 6.61
CA PRO A 123 16.70 9.72 6.13
C PRO A 123 17.20 8.26 6.05
N SER A 124 16.75 7.39 6.97
CA SER A 124 17.24 6.01 7.13
C SER A 124 16.61 4.97 6.20
N LEU A 125 15.53 5.27 5.47
CA LEU A 125 14.96 4.34 4.48
C LEU A 125 15.56 4.49 3.08
N ASN A 126 16.24 5.62 2.81
CA ASN A 126 16.97 5.83 1.55
C ASN A 126 18.46 5.49 1.65
N SER A 127 18.97 5.07 2.83
CA SER A 127 20.39 4.71 3.01
C SER A 127 20.69 3.20 2.91
N THR A 128 19.70 2.32 2.74
CA THR A 128 19.92 0.86 2.64
C THR A 128 19.85 0.31 1.21
N SER A 129 20.35 1.08 0.23
CA SER A 129 20.70 0.53 -1.08
C SER A 129 21.96 1.20 -1.60
N LEU A 130 23.08 0.91 -0.94
CA LEU A 130 24.44 0.94 -1.50
C LEU A 130 25.37 0.25 -0.50
N LEU A 131 25.31 -1.09 -0.45
CA LEU A 131 26.41 -2.01 -0.13
C LEU A 131 26.06 -3.38 -0.72
#